data_AF-A0A2D6X6Z7-F1
#
_entry.id   AF-A0A2D6X6Z7-F1
#
_cell.length_a   1.000
_cell.length_b   1.000
_cell.length_c   1.000
_cell.angle_alpha   90.00
_cell.angle_beta   90.00
_cell.angle_gamma   90.00
#
_symmetry.space_group_name_H-M   'P 1'
#
loop_
_entity.id
_entity.type
_entity.pdbx_description
1 polymer ?
#
loop_
_entity_poly.entity_id
_entity_poly.type
_entity_poly.pdbx_seq_one_letter_code
_entity_poly.pdbx_strand_id
1 'polypeptide(L)'
;MAGIDTPESRTRRKAEKVLGLAAKARLKELLKGQKVSIQCTKEKGKFGRILADVVVNDKSINQQLIEEGHARKYMGGKKEPWIINE
;
A
#
# COMPACT_ATOMS: atom_id res chain seq x y z
N MET A 1 0.86 5.37 2.98
CA MET A 1 1.67 5.44 1.75
C MET A 1 0.93 6.33 0.78
N ALA A 2 1.65 7.24 0.12
CA ALA A 2 1.08 8.17 -0.84
C ALA A 2 0.77 7.46 -2.17
N GLY A 3 -0.31 7.88 -2.83
CA GLY A 3 -0.60 7.48 -4.22
C GLY A 3 -1.05 6.03 -4.44
N ILE A 4 -1.26 5.22 -3.39
CA ILE A 4 -1.60 3.80 -3.53
C ILE A 4 -2.77 3.36 -2.65
N ASP A 5 -3.49 2.36 -3.14
CA ASP A 5 -4.47 1.58 -2.39
C ASP A 5 -4.04 0.10 -2.37
N THR A 6 -4.27 -0.58 -1.25
CA THR A 6 -3.96 -2.01 -1.07
C THR A 6 -5.20 -2.72 -0.54
N PRO A 7 -5.38 -4.03 -0.80
CA PRO A 7 -6.48 -4.78 -0.22
C PRO A 7 -6.39 -4.79 1.31
N GLU A 8 -7.52 -4.67 1.99
CA GLU A 8 -7.52 -4.57 3.45
C GLU A 8 -7.29 -5.94 4.11
N SER A 9 -6.20 -6.07 4.85
CA SER A 9 -5.90 -7.30 5.61
C SER A 9 -6.83 -7.50 6.81
N ARG A 10 -7.40 -6.42 7.36
CA ARG A 10 -8.33 -6.43 8.50
C ARG A 10 -9.79 -6.32 8.05
N THR A 11 -10.20 -7.23 7.16
CA THR A 11 -11.55 -7.31 6.62
C THR A 11 -12.24 -8.64 7.00
N ARG A 12 -13.57 -8.73 6.84
CA ARG A 12 -14.32 -10.01 6.97
C ARG A 12 -14.37 -10.80 5.66
N ARG A 13 -14.17 -10.11 4.54
CA ARG A 13 -14.07 -10.66 3.18
C ARG A 13 -12.87 -11.59 3.06
N LYS A 14 -13.09 -12.88 2.85
CA LYS A 14 -12.01 -13.87 2.90
C LYS A 14 -11.08 -13.69 1.72
N ALA A 15 -11.63 -13.46 0.52
CA ALA A 15 -10.83 -13.28 -0.69
C ALA A 15 -9.96 -12.02 -0.62
N GLU A 16 -10.51 -10.88 -0.19
CA GLU A 16 -9.74 -9.64 -0.02
C GLU A 16 -8.68 -9.78 1.07
N LYS A 17 -8.99 -10.46 2.17
CA LYS A 17 -8.04 -10.70 3.26
C LYS A 17 -6.80 -11.43 2.78
N VAL A 18 -6.95 -12.46 1.93
CA VAL A 18 -5.82 -13.21 1.37
C VAL A 18 -4.89 -12.26 0.60
N LEU A 19 -5.45 -11.42 -0.26
CA LEU A 19 -4.67 -10.44 -1.02
C LEU A 19 -4.00 -9.39 -0.10
N GLY A 20 -4.72 -8.90 0.92
CA GLY A 20 -4.18 -7.92 1.86
C GLY A 20 -3.05 -8.49 2.73
N LEU A 21 -3.14 -9.78 3.11
CA LEU A 21 -2.06 -10.48 3.81
C LEU A 21 -0.85 -10.69 2.91
N ALA A 22 -1.04 -11.01 1.63
CA ALA A 22 0.05 -11.12 0.66
C ALA A 22 0.78 -9.78 0.48
N ALA A 23 0.04 -8.67 0.28
CA ALA A 23 0.62 -7.34 0.18
C ALA A 23 1.41 -6.95 1.45
N LYS A 24 0.87 -7.27 2.63
CA LYS A 24 1.55 -7.05 3.92
C LYS A 24 2.83 -7.89 4.06
N ALA A 25 2.79 -9.16 3.66
CA ALA A 25 3.95 -10.04 3.70
C ALA A 25 5.06 -9.51 2.80
N ARG A 26 4.70 -9.13 1.56
CA ARG A 26 5.64 -8.55 0.61
C ARG A 26 6.28 -7.26 1.10
N LEU A 27 5.48 -6.35 1.65
CA LEU A 27 6.02 -5.12 2.25
C LEU A 27 7.03 -5.43 3.36
N LYS A 28 6.74 -6.42 4.23
CA LYS A 28 7.70 -6.81 5.28
C LYS A 28 9.02 -7.31 4.69
N GLU A 29 8.98 -8.13 3.64
CA GLU A 29 10.19 -8.61 2.97
C GLU A 29 11.03 -7.47 2.42
N LEU A 30 10.39 -6.51 1.74
CA LEU A 30 11.06 -5.35 1.13
C LEU A 30 11.74 -4.45 2.16
N LEU A 31 11.20 -4.37 3.39
CA LEU A 31 11.71 -3.51 4.44
C LEU A 31 12.67 -4.22 5.41
N LYS A 32 12.61 -5.55 5.51
CA LYS A 32 13.34 -6.30 6.55
C LYS A 32 14.85 -6.16 6.37
N GLY A 33 15.52 -5.64 7.40
CA GLY A 33 16.98 -5.48 7.41
C GLY A 33 17.50 -4.35 6.51
N GLN A 34 16.60 -3.54 5.94
CA GLN A 34 16.96 -2.45 5.04
C GLN A 34 16.94 -1.10 5.76
N LYS A 35 17.75 -0.16 5.27
CA LYS A 35 17.61 1.25 5.67
C LYS A 35 16.42 1.85 4.92
N VAL A 36 15.40 2.26 5.67
CA VAL A 36 14.16 2.80 5.11
C VAL A 36 14.16 4.32 5.23
N SER A 37 13.90 5.00 4.12
CA SER A 37 13.67 6.43 4.06
C SER A 37 12.17 6.71 3.87
N ILE A 38 11.61 7.60 4.68
CA ILE A 38 10.22 8.03 4.58
C ILE A 38 10.20 9.47 4.09
N GLN A 39 9.69 9.69 2.88
CA GLN A 39 9.56 10.99 2.27
C GLN A 39 8.13 11.48 2.41
N CYS A 40 7.87 12.31 3.42
CA CYS A 40 6.53 12.84 3.68
C CYS A 40 6.12 13.84 2.59
N THR A 41 4.89 13.72 2.10
CA THR A 41 4.29 14.73 1.23
C THR A 41 3.73 15.87 2.09
N LYS A 42 3.44 17.01 1.45
CA LYS A 42 2.76 18.15 2.13
C LYS A 42 1.28 17.87 2.40
N GLU A 43 0.75 16.78 1.85
CA GLU A 43 -0.67 16.44 1.90
C GLU A 43 -0.99 15.56 3.11
N LYS A 44 -2.19 15.76 3.66
CA LYS A 44 -2.75 14.92 4.71
C LYS A 44 -3.87 14.09 4.11
N GLY A 45 -3.90 12.80 4.43
CA GLY A 45 -5.01 11.92 4.09
C GLY A 45 -6.30 12.31 4.85
N LYS A 46 -7.41 11.67 4.47
CA LYS A 46 -8.78 11.94 4.97
C LYS A 46 -8.92 12.02 6.50
N PHE A 47 -8.05 11.35 7.25
CA PHE A 47 -8.08 11.30 8.72
C PHE A 47 -6.89 12.02 9.37
N GLY A 48 -6.32 13.03 8.70
CA GLY A 48 -5.14 13.77 9.17
C GLY A 48 -3.83 12.99 9.12
N ARG A 49 -3.84 11.76 8.58
CA ARG A 49 -2.65 10.91 8.45
C ARG A 49 -1.68 11.50 7.44
N ILE A 50 -0.40 11.54 7.79
CA ILE A 50 0.66 11.96 6.86
C ILE A 50 0.73 10.95 5.71
N LEU A 51 0.76 11.46 4.48
CA LEU A 51 1.05 10.66 3.31
C LEU A 51 2.55 10.72 3.02
N ALA A 52 3.13 9.59 2.62
CA ALA A 52 4.56 9.49 2.41
C ALA A 52 4.91 8.42 1.38
N ASP A 53 6.01 8.64 0.70
CA ASP A 53 6.70 7.65 -0.12
C ASP A 53 7.73 6.90 0.73
N VAL A 54 7.73 5.58 0.59
CA VAL A 54 8.69 4.69 1.26
C VAL A 54 9.77 4.35 0.25
N VAL A 55 11.01 4.68 0.58
CA VAL A 55 12.17 4.49 -0.29
C VAL A 55 13.19 3.59 0.39
N VAL A 56 13.66 2.58 -0.34
CA VAL A 56 14.72 1.66 0.08
C VAL A 56 15.71 1.54 -1.07
N ASN A 57 17.01 1.75 -0.81
CA ASN A 57 18.07 1.68 -1.82
C ASN A 57 17.71 2.48 -3.09
N ASP A 58 17.23 3.72 -2.90
CA ASP A 58 16.79 4.66 -3.95
C ASP A 58 15.61 4.18 -4.82
N LYS A 59 14.92 3.11 -4.41
CA LYS A 59 13.73 2.59 -5.08
C LYS A 59 12.46 2.89 -4.27
N SER A 60 11.42 3.31 -4.98
CA SER A 60 10.09 3.53 -4.38
C SER A 60 9.40 2.19 -4.13
N ILE A 61 9.18 1.87 -2.86
CA ILE A 61 8.41 0.68 -2.45
C ILE A 61 6.94 0.85 -2.79
N ASN A 62 6.41 2.08 -2.78
CA ASN A 62 5.03 2.34 -3.19
C ASN A 62 4.81 1.89 -4.64
N GLN A 63 5.72 2.31 -5.54
CA GLN A 63 5.64 1.96 -6.96
C GLN A 63 5.86 0.46 -7.17
N GLN A 64 6.84 -0.13 -6.48
CA GLN A 64 7.10 -1.56 -6.57
C GLN A 64 5.89 -2.41 -6.18
N LEU A 65 5.14 -2.03 -5.14
CA LEU A 65 3.92 -2.75 -4.77
C LEU A 65 2.82 -2.67 -5.84
N ILE A 66 2.75 -1.59 -6.61
CA ILE A 66 1.82 -1.49 -7.75
C ILE A 66 2.26 -2.45 -8.85
N GLU A 67 3.53 -2.42 -9.21
CA GLU A 67 4.11 -3.24 -10.29
C GLU A 67 3.99 -4.73 -10.00
N GLU A 68 4.16 -5.13 -8.73
CA GLU A 68 4.00 -6.51 -8.27
C GLU A 68 2.52 -6.91 -8.06
N GLY A 69 1.57 -6.02 -8.31
CA GLY A 69 0.12 -6.31 -8.20
C GLY A 69 -0.44 -6.34 -6.78
N HIS A 70 0.35 -5.89 -5.79
CA HIS A 70 -0.08 -5.80 -4.39
C HIS A 70 -0.84 -4.51 -4.06
N ALA A 71 -0.76 -3.51 -4.95
CA ALA A 71 -1.42 -2.22 -4.82
C ALA A 71 -1.98 -1.72 -6.16
N ARG A 72 -2.93 -0.78 -6.09
CA ARG A 72 -3.41 0.00 -7.24
C ARG A 72 -3.03 1.47 -7.04
N LYS A 73 -2.80 2.20 -8.14
CA LYS A 73 -2.64 3.65 -8.09
C LYS A 73 -3.92 4.28 -7.55
N TYR A 74 -3.79 5.22 -6.62
CA TYR A 74 -4.93 5.85 -5.96
C TYR A 74 -4.62 7.31 -5.62
N MET A 75 -5.35 8.23 -6.25
CA MET A 75 -5.19 9.69 -6.12
C MET A 75 -6.33 10.33 -5.29
N GLY A 76 -7.03 9.54 -4.47
CA GLY A 76 -8.22 9.98 -3.75
C GLY A 76 -9.53 9.60 -4.47
N GLY A 77 -10.65 9.91 -3.82
CA GLY A 77 -11.99 9.58 -4.33
C GLY A 77 -12.55 8.26 -3.79
N LYS A 78 -13.40 7.61 -4.57
CA LYS A 78 -14.00 6.32 -4.23
C LYS A 78 -13.02 5.20 -4.61
N LYS A 79 -12.74 4.30 -3.66
CA LYS A 79 -11.90 3.12 -3.92
C LYS A 79 -12.67 2.09 -4.75
N GLU A 80 -11.98 1.48 -5.71
CA GLU A 80 -12.49 0.33 -6.43
C GLU A 80 -12.41 -0.92 -5.53
N PRO A 81 -13.42 -1.80 -5.55
CA PRO A 81 -13.35 -3.04 -4.81
C PRO A 81 -12.22 -3.93 -5.35
N TRP A 82 -11.50 -4.58 -4.44
CA TRP A 82 -10.49 -5.57 -4.77
C TRP A 82 -11.10 -6.90 -5.21
N ILE A 83 -12.28 -7.23 -4.66
CA ILE A 83 -13.07 -8.40 -4.99
C ILE A 83 -14.48 -7.94 -5.31
N ILE A 84 -14.97 -8.34 -6.49
CA ILE A 84 -16.25 -7.88 -7.04
C ILE A 84 -17.39 -8.86 -6.72
N ASN A 85 -17.06 -10.14 -6.51
CA ASN A 85 -18.00 -11.22 -6.23
C ASN A 85 -17.46 -12.06 -5.06
N GLU A 86 -18.23 -12.17 -3.96
CA GLU A 86 -18.04 -13.13 -2.87
C GLU A 86 -19.38 -13.75 -2.49
#